data_AF-A0A920P0C8-F1
#
_entry.id   AF-A0A920P0C8-F1
#
_cell.length_a   1.000
_cell.length_b   1.000
_cell.length_c   1.000
_cell.angle_alpha   90.00
_cell.angle_beta   90.00
_cell.angle_gamma   90.00
#
_symmetry.space_group_name_H-M   'P 1'
#
loop_
_entity.id
_entity.type
_entity.pdbx_description
1 polymer ?
#
loop_
_entity_poly.entity_id
_entity_poly.type
_entity_poly.pdbx_seq_one_letter_code
_entity_poly.pdbx_strand_id
1 'polypeptide(L)'
;MWCCGYKPSYGLISRNGVLKTSYSLDHIGVFGKTGEDVALLAKVLIKKDSYDQATVYYSTEEMLNICRKEPFLNQNLFFIKQIHGN
;
A
#
# COMPACT_ATOMS: atom_id res chain seq x y z
N MET A 1 -15.18 5.30 -15.79
CA MET A 1 -14.41 4.06 -15.53
C MET A 1 -13.76 4.19 -14.16
N TRP A 2 -13.95 3.23 -13.26
CA TRP A 2 -13.42 3.28 -11.89
C TRP A 2 -12.00 2.69 -11.83
N CYS A 3 -11.25 3.01 -10.77
CA CYS A 3 -9.92 2.45 -10.49
C CYS A 3 -9.77 2.12 -9.00
N CYS A 4 -8.84 1.22 -8.68
CA CYS A 4 -8.42 0.89 -7.32
C CYS A 4 -7.09 1.59 -7.03
N GLY A 5 -6.96 2.18 -5.84
CA GLY A 5 -5.72 2.78 -5.36
C GLY A 5 -5.26 2.10 -4.07
N TYR A 6 -3.97 1.80 -3.97
CA TYR A 6 -3.37 1.24 -2.77
C TYR A 6 -2.17 2.08 -2.33
N LYS A 7 -2.22 2.58 -1.10
CA LYS A 7 -1.13 3.30 -0.45
C LYS A 7 -0.51 2.39 0.62
N PRO A 8 0.65 1.76 0.37
CA PRO A 8 1.33 0.93 1.34
C PRO A 8 1.69 1.68 2.62
N SER A 9 2.09 0.91 3.64
CA SER A 9 2.75 1.44 4.83
C SER A 9 4.02 2.23 4.45
N TYR A 10 4.36 3.21 5.27
CA TYR A 10 5.53 4.06 5.06
C TYR A 10 6.79 3.20 4.98
N GLY A 11 7.67 3.50 4.02
CA GLY A 11 8.93 2.76 3.85
C GLY A 11 8.78 1.37 3.20
N LEU A 12 7.63 0.99 2.65
CA LEU A 12 7.55 -0.27 1.90
C LEU A 12 8.02 -0.12 0.45
N ILE A 13 7.70 0.99 -0.22
CA ILE A 13 8.20 1.30 -1.56
C ILE A 13 9.20 2.45 -1.45
N SER A 14 10.35 2.31 -2.11
CA SER A 14 11.39 3.34 -2.16
C SER A 14 10.88 4.63 -2.81
N ARG A 15 11.28 5.77 -2.25
CA ARG A 15 11.03 7.10 -2.80
C ARG A 15 12.25 7.66 -3.52
N ASN A 16 13.30 6.86 -3.68
CA ASN A 16 14.48 7.26 -4.41
C ASN A 16 14.11 7.67 -5.85
N GLY A 17 14.61 8.82 -6.30
CA GLY A 17 14.27 9.41 -7.61
C GLY A 17 12.95 10.18 -7.67
N VAL A 18 12.16 10.22 -6.58
CA VAL A 18 10.92 11.01 -6.50
C VAL A 18 11.20 12.36 -5.85
N LEU A 19 10.51 13.42 -6.31
CA LEU A 19 10.57 14.73 -5.68
C LEU A 19 10.03 14.63 -4.25
N LYS A 20 10.90 14.89 -3.27
CA LYS A 20 10.57 14.78 -1.85
C LYS A 20 9.85 16.04 -1.37
N THR A 21 8.65 15.87 -0.82
CA THR A 21 7.86 16.95 -0.19
C THR A 21 7.89 16.88 1.33
N SER A 22 8.02 15.67 1.89
CA SER A 22 8.06 15.44 3.32
C SER A 22 8.89 14.21 3.66
N TYR A 23 9.66 14.30 4.75
CA TYR A 23 10.40 13.14 5.22
C TYR A 23 9.47 12.00 5.65
N SER A 24 8.40 12.30 6.39
CA SER A 24 7.56 11.28 7.05
C SER A 24 6.22 11.02 6.35
N LEU A 25 5.77 11.92 5.47
CA LEU A 25 4.44 11.83 4.85
C LEU A 25 4.46 11.39 3.39
N ASP A 26 5.62 11.39 2.72
CA ASP A 26 5.69 10.94 1.33
C ASP A 26 5.52 9.41 1.25
N HIS A 27 4.56 8.98 0.43
CA HIS A 27 4.33 7.57 0.10
C HIS A 27 4.24 7.38 -1.41
N ILE A 28 4.84 6.30 -1.90
CA ILE A 28 4.57 5.80 -3.25
C ILE A 28 3.44 4.80 -3.16
N GLY A 29 2.37 5.04 -3.92
CA GLY A 29 1.22 4.15 -4.06
C GLY A 29 1.09 3.62 -5.48
N VAL A 30 0.17 2.68 -5.67
CA VAL A 30 -0.12 2.06 -6.97
C VAL A 30 -1.60 2.20 -7.31
N PHE A 31 -1.89 2.31 -8.60
CA PHE A 31 -3.24 2.32 -9.16
C PHE A 31 -3.40 1.17 -10.15
N GLY A 32 -4.59 0.57 -10.18
CA GLY A 32 -4.94 -0.54 -11.06
C GLY A 32 -6.44 -0.61 -11.33
N LYS A 33 -6.88 -1.54 -12.17
CA LYS A 33 -8.32 -1.74 -12.44
C LYS A 33 -8.96 -2.65 -11.40
N THR A 34 -8.20 -3.58 -10.83
CA THR A 34 -8.67 -4.54 -9.82
C THR A 34 -7.80 -4.52 -8.57
N GLY A 35 -8.28 -5.17 -7.50
CA GLY A 35 -7.48 -5.42 -6.30
C GLY A 35 -6.23 -6.27 -6.58
N GLU A 36 -6.33 -7.20 -7.54
CA GLU A 36 -5.21 -8.07 -7.92
C GLU A 36 -4.14 -7.33 -8.72
N ASP A 37 -4.53 -6.38 -9.57
CA ASP A 37 -3.58 -5.52 -10.30
C ASP A 37 -2.72 -4.71 -9.31
N VAL A 38 -3.37 -4.06 -8.34
CA VAL A 38 -2.65 -3.27 -7.32
C VAL A 38 -1.81 -4.16 -6.41
N ALA A 39 -2.29 -5.36 -6.05
CA ALA A 39 -1.51 -6.33 -5.27
C ALA A 39 -0.27 -6.83 -6.03
N LEU A 40 -0.39 -7.09 -7.33
CA LEU A 40 0.72 -7.51 -8.18
C LEU A 40 1.77 -6.40 -8.31
N LEU A 41 1.34 -5.16 -8.58
CA LEU A 41 2.25 -4.02 -8.67
C LEU A 41 2.95 -3.75 -7.32
N ALA A 42 2.20 -3.77 -6.21
CA ALA A 42 2.77 -3.59 -4.88
C ALA A 42 3.76 -4.70 -4.54
N LYS A 43 3.46 -5.96 -4.87
CA LYS A 43 4.36 -7.10 -4.64
C LYS A 43 5.74 -6.89 -5.28
N VAL A 44 5.77 -6.35 -6.50
CA VAL A 44 7.01 -6.10 -7.25
C VAL A 44 7.77 -4.89 -6.73
N LEU A 45 7.06 -3.82 -6.35
CA LEU A 45 7.67 -2.54 -5.97
C LEU A 45 8.12 -2.48 -4.51
N ILE A 46 7.50 -3.26 -3.62
CA ILE A 46 7.90 -3.31 -2.20
C ILE A 46 9.22 -4.06 -2.09
N LYS A 47 10.28 -3.32 -1.76
CA LYS A 47 11.63 -3.85 -1.62
C LYS A 47 12.48 -2.90 -0.79
N LYS A 48 13.42 -3.46 -0.01
CA LYS A 48 14.48 -2.67 0.61
C LYS A 48 15.35 -2.03 -0.47
N ASP A 49 15.52 -0.73 -0.37
CA ASP A 49 16.44 0.05 -1.20
C ASP A 49 17.56 0.60 -0.29
N SER A 50 18.82 0.44 -0.70
CA SER A 50 19.97 1.00 0.03
C SER A 50 20.03 2.53 -0.06
N TYR A 51 19.44 3.12 -1.10
CA TYR A 51 19.46 4.57 -1.34
C TYR A 51 18.29 5.31 -0.66
N ASP A 52 17.27 4.61 -0.18
CA ASP A 52 16.22 5.18 0.66
C ASP A 52 16.26 4.54 2.06
N GLN A 53 16.78 5.30 3.02
CA GLN A 53 16.92 4.88 4.42
C GLN A 53 15.57 4.58 5.09
N ALA A 54 14.46 5.14 4.58
CA ALA A 54 13.15 4.84 5.13
C ALA A 54 12.66 3.43 4.77
N THR A 55 13.23 2.81 3.73
CA THR A 55 12.76 1.50 3.32
C THR A 55 13.13 0.41 4.32
N VAL A 56 12.21 -0.53 4.54
CA VAL A 56 12.41 -1.68 5.44
C VAL A 56 12.28 -3.00 4.67
N TYR A 57 12.87 -4.07 5.21
CA TYR A 57 12.63 -5.41 4.68
C TYR A 57 11.20 -5.85 5.00
N TYR A 58 10.48 -6.31 3.98
CA TYR A 58 9.11 -6.82 4.10
C TYR A 58 8.90 -7.91 3.05
N SER A 59 8.32 -9.05 3.46
CA SER A 59 8.01 -10.14 2.53
C SER A 59 6.70 -9.88 1.80
N THR A 60 6.71 -9.99 0.47
CA THR A 60 5.53 -9.83 -0.39
C THR A 60 5.11 -11.10 -1.11
N GLU A 61 5.74 -12.23 -0.81
CA GLU A 61 5.55 -13.49 -1.55
C GLU A 61 4.06 -13.90 -1.61
N GLU A 62 3.40 -13.85 -0.45
CA GLU A 62 2.00 -14.25 -0.27
C GLU A 62 0.98 -13.17 -0.64
N MET A 63 1.39 -11.94 -0.95
CA MET A 63 0.46 -10.81 -1.14
C MET A 63 -0.62 -11.09 -2.19
N LEU A 64 -0.23 -11.62 -3.35
CA LEU A 64 -1.18 -11.97 -4.42
C LEU A 64 -2.03 -13.20 -4.08
N ASN A 65 -1.45 -14.17 -3.37
CA ASN A 65 -2.16 -15.38 -2.95
C ASN A 65 -3.26 -15.04 -1.94
N ILE A 66 -2.96 -14.14 -0.99
CA ILE A 66 -3.93 -13.65 0.01
C ILE A 66 -5.01 -12.82 -0.67
N CYS A 67 -4.65 -11.95 -1.61
CA CYS A 67 -5.61 -11.11 -2.33
C CYS A 67 -6.68 -11.93 -3.08
N ARG A 68 -6.33 -13.15 -3.53
CA ARG A 68 -7.24 -14.06 -4.25
C ARG A 68 -8.08 -14.95 -3.33
N LYS A 69 -7.72 -15.07 -2.05
CA LYS A 69 -8.46 -15.89 -1.09
C LYS A 69 -9.74 -15.17 -0.70
N GLU A 70 -10.78 -15.93 -0.39
CA GLU A 70 -11.97 -15.36 0.22
C GLU A 70 -11.62 -14.71 1.57
N PRO A 71 -12.21 -13.55 1.88
CA PRO A 71 -11.96 -12.85 3.13
C PRO A 71 -12.45 -13.68 4.31
N PHE A 72 -11.64 -13.75 5.37
CA PHE A 72 -12.02 -14.41 6.61
C PHE A 72 -13.16 -13.61 7.29
N LEU A 73 -14.34 -14.22 7.41
CA LEU A 73 -15.57 -13.55 7.87
C LEU A 73 -15.57 -13.15 9.35
N ASN A 74 -14.60 -13.61 10.15
CA ASN A 74 -14.53 -13.36 11.60
C ASN A 74 -13.68 -12.13 11.97
N GLN A 75 -13.47 -11.19 11.05
CA GLN A 75 -12.69 -9.98 11.34
C GLN A 75 -13.55 -8.87 11.95
N ASN A 76 -13.02 -8.20 12.96
CA ASN A 76 -13.67 -7.03 13.57
C ASN A 76 -13.62 -5.86 12.59
N LEU A 77 -14.77 -5.50 12.02
CA LEU A 77 -14.90 -4.35 11.11
C LEU A 77 -15.52 -3.17 11.85
N PHE A 78 -14.82 -2.04 11.86
CA PHE A 78 -15.26 -0.80 12.51
C PHE A 78 -15.53 0.28 11.46
N PHE A 79 -16.71 0.89 11.51
CA PHE A 79 -17.06 2.03 10.67
C PHE A 79 -16.81 3.33 11.44
N ILE A 80 -15.82 4.11 11.00
CA ILE A 80 -15.48 5.40 11.60
C ILE A 80 -16.08 6.51 10.71
N LYS A 81 -16.93 7.36 11.30
CA LYS A 81 -17.50 8.53 10.63
C LYS A 81 -17.16 9.78 11.44
N GLN A 82 -16.52 10.75 10.81
CA GLN A 82 -16.32 12.06 11.41
C GLN A 82 -17.64 12.81 11.46
N ILE A 83 -18.03 13.24 12.65
CA ILE A 83 -19.21 14.09 12.87
C ILE A 83 -18.72 15.54 12.84
N HIS A 84 -19.24 16.35 11.93
CA HIS A 84 -18.99 17.79 11.95
C HIS A 84 -20.12 18.42 12.76
N GLY A 85 -19.78 19.12 13.85
CA GLY A 85 -20.72 19.97 14.56
C GLY A 85 -20.95 21.25 13.77
N ASN A 86 -22.20 21.70 13.69
CA ASN A 86 -22.51 23.09 13.33
C ASN A 86 -22.02 24.04 14.41
#